data_AF-A0A359EEM7-F1
#
_entry.id   AF-A0A359EEM7-F1
#
_cell.length_a   1.000
_cell.length_b   1.000
_cell.length_c   1.000
_cell.angle_alpha   90.00
_cell.angle_beta   90.00
_cell.angle_gamma   90.00
#
_symmetry.space_group_name_H-M   'P 1'
#
loop_
_entity.id
_entity.type
_entity.pdbx_description
1 polymer ?
#
loop_
_entity_poly.entity_id
_entity_poly.type
_entity_poly.pdbx_seq_one_letter_code
_entity_poly.pdbx_strand_id
1 'polypeptide(L)'
;GMVMADLDADGDLDIVVNNLRGAAMLYENQLCGGKALEVELNWRDSQNPRAVGAQVRLQTSLGTLTRDLRASGGYLSGDPYRLHFGFPAGVELRSLTVIWPDGQVSKIDQLEPQTLVKITR
;
A
#
# COMPACT_ATOMS: atom_id res chain seq x y z
N GLY A 1 3.97 10.27 -17.84
CA GLY A 1 3.52 9.25 -16.87
C GLY A 1 4.01 9.65 -15.50
N MET A 2 3.30 9.31 -14.43
CA MET A 2 3.78 9.54 -13.05
C MET A 2 3.44 8.35 -12.17
N VAL A 3 4.35 7.92 -11.30
CA VAL A 3 4.10 6.86 -10.32
C VAL A 3 4.73 7.23 -8.99
N MET A 4 4.15 6.72 -7.89
CA MET A 4 4.68 6.85 -6.55
C MET A 4 5.09 5.49 -6.00
N ALA A 5 6.25 5.40 -5.38
CA ALA A 5 6.75 4.20 -4.74
C ALA A 5 7.80 4.58 -3.68
N ASP A 6 7.96 3.75 -2.65
CA ASP A 6 9.08 3.83 -1.72
C ASP A 6 10.30 3.19 -2.40
N LEU A 7 11.18 3.99 -3.02
CA LEU A 7 12.23 3.47 -3.90
C LEU A 7 13.51 3.10 -3.16
N ASP A 8 13.74 3.69 -1.99
CA ASP A 8 14.91 3.44 -1.14
C ASP A 8 14.58 2.64 0.13
N ALA A 9 13.29 2.27 0.31
CA ALA A 9 12.75 1.47 1.41
C ALA A 9 12.82 2.19 2.77
N ASP A 10 12.72 3.52 2.78
CA ASP A 10 12.75 4.34 3.99
C ASP A 10 11.36 4.57 4.60
N GLY A 11 10.29 4.09 3.95
CA GLY A 11 8.92 4.15 4.43
C GLY A 11 8.10 5.31 3.88
N ASP A 12 8.72 6.26 3.18
CA ASP A 12 8.03 7.36 2.54
C ASP A 12 7.91 7.16 1.02
N LEU A 13 7.08 7.95 0.34
CA LEU A 13 6.78 7.74 -1.08
C LEU A 13 7.52 8.76 -1.93
N ASP A 14 8.35 8.27 -2.84
CA ASP A 14 8.99 9.05 -3.89
C ASP A 14 8.09 9.20 -5.11
N ILE A 15 8.43 10.16 -5.97
CA ILE A 15 7.71 10.41 -7.22
C ILE A 15 8.65 10.24 -8.41
N VAL A 16 8.25 9.40 -9.37
CA VAL A 16 8.88 9.32 -10.69
C VAL A 16 7.96 9.96 -11.73
N VAL A 17 8.48 10.95 -12.45
CA VAL A 17 7.78 11.62 -13.56
C VAL A 17 8.49 11.29 -14.87
N ASN A 18 7.79 10.60 -15.75
CA ASN A 18 8.23 10.38 -17.12
C ASN A 18 7.68 11.48 -18.04
N ASN A 19 8.57 12.37 -18.49
CA ASN A 19 8.27 13.48 -19.38
C ASN A 19 8.22 13.03 -20.84
N LEU A 20 7.19 13.43 -21.58
CA LEU A 20 7.10 13.12 -23.00
C LEU A 20 8.25 13.79 -23.76
N ARG A 21 9.08 12.98 -24.45
CA ARG A 21 10.27 13.44 -25.20
C ARG A 21 11.31 14.16 -24.34
N GLY A 22 11.34 13.90 -23.03
CA GLY A 22 12.32 14.44 -22.10
C GLY A 22 12.92 13.35 -21.22
N ALA A 23 13.90 13.71 -20.40
CA ALA A 23 14.41 12.83 -19.37
C ALA A 23 13.33 12.57 -18.30
N ALA A 24 13.33 11.36 -17.74
CA ALA A 24 12.58 11.09 -16.53
C ALA A 24 13.18 11.86 -15.35
N MET A 25 12.31 12.27 -14.43
CA MET A 25 12.70 12.96 -13.20
C MET A 25 12.32 12.08 -12.01
N LEU A 26 13.22 12.04 -11.03
CA LEU A 26 13.00 11.41 -9.73
C LEU A 26 12.97 12.51 -8.68
N TYR A 27 11.94 12.51 -7.85
CA TYR A 27 11.81 13.34 -6.67
C TYR A 27 11.80 12.43 -5.45
N GLU A 28 12.92 12.42 -4.74
CA GLU A 28 13.08 11.75 -3.45
C GLU A 28 12.36 12.57 -2.37
N ASN A 29 11.52 11.93 -1.59
CA ASN A 29 10.95 12.57 -0.42
C ASN A 29 11.87 12.26 0.79
N GLN A 30 12.20 13.30 1.57
CA GLN A 30 13.16 13.21 2.68
C GLN A 30 12.57 13.72 4.00
N LEU A 31 11.28 14.06 4.01
CA LEU A 31 10.64 14.71 5.14
C LEU A 31 10.16 13.72 6.20
N CYS A 32 9.92 12.45 5.84
CA CYS A 32 9.08 11.56 6.63
C CYS A 32 9.59 10.10 6.66
N GLY A 33 10.87 9.85 6.96
CA GLY A 33 11.39 8.49 7.07
C GLY A 33 10.77 7.62 8.18
N GLY A 34 11.02 6.32 8.15
CA GLY A 34 10.45 5.35 9.08
C GLY A 34 10.53 3.92 8.57
N LYS A 35 9.36 3.29 8.43
CA LYS A 35 9.20 1.93 7.87
C LYS A 35 7.92 1.86 7.04
N ALA A 36 7.92 0.97 6.06
CA ALA A 36 6.75 0.62 5.28
C ALA A 36 6.19 -0.75 5.66
N LEU A 37 4.87 -0.88 5.49
CA LEU A 37 4.19 -2.16 5.29
C LEU A 37 3.44 -2.12 3.97
N GLU A 38 3.74 -3.09 3.12
CA GLU A 38 2.99 -3.36 1.90
C GLU A 38 1.97 -4.48 2.12
N VAL A 39 0.80 -4.35 1.51
CA VAL A 39 -0.25 -5.37 1.55
C VAL A 39 -0.68 -5.75 0.14
N GLU A 40 -0.65 -7.04 -0.17
CA GLU A 40 -1.18 -7.61 -1.40
C GLU A 40 -2.37 -8.52 -1.09
N LEU A 41 -3.51 -8.24 -1.74
CA LEU A 41 -4.73 -9.03 -1.58
C LEU A 41 -4.87 -10.02 -2.73
N ASN A 42 -5.26 -11.25 -2.39
CA ASN A 42 -5.59 -12.29 -3.34
C ASN A 42 -6.95 -12.89 -2.97
N TRP A 43 -7.95 -12.69 -3.80
CA TRP A 43 -9.28 -13.25 -3.61
C TRP A 43 -9.44 -14.46 -4.52
N ARG A 44 -9.09 -15.65 -4.01
CA ARG A 44 -9.21 -16.88 -4.80
C ARG A 44 -10.68 -17.14 -5.11
N ASP A 45 -10.89 -17.72 -6.29
CA ASP A 45 -12.20 -18.13 -6.79
C ASP A 45 -13.20 -16.98 -7.07
N SER A 46 -12.74 -15.72 -7.01
CA SER A 46 -13.51 -14.54 -7.41
C SER A 46 -13.17 -14.10 -8.84
N GLN A 47 -14.16 -13.52 -9.54
CA GLN A 47 -13.91 -12.80 -10.80
C GLN A 47 -13.13 -11.49 -10.58
N ASN A 48 -12.94 -11.08 -9.32
CA ASN A 48 -12.10 -9.96 -8.89
C ASN A 48 -10.91 -10.48 -8.06
N PRO A 49 -9.93 -11.19 -8.67
CA PRO A 49 -8.87 -11.89 -7.95
C PRO A 49 -7.90 -10.96 -7.20
N ARG A 50 -7.86 -9.68 -7.58
CA ARG A 50 -7.07 -8.65 -6.89
C ARG A 50 -7.86 -7.91 -5.81
N ALA A 51 -9.15 -8.21 -5.64
CA ALA A 51 -10.03 -7.55 -4.68
C ALA A 51 -10.12 -6.02 -4.86
N VAL A 52 -10.13 -5.53 -6.11
CA VAL A 52 -10.36 -4.11 -6.41
C VAL A 52 -11.65 -3.65 -5.73
N GLY A 53 -11.60 -2.52 -5.01
CA GLY A 53 -12.68 -2.02 -4.16
C GLY A 53 -12.59 -2.44 -2.69
N ALA A 54 -11.64 -3.31 -2.32
CA ALA A 54 -11.40 -3.64 -0.92
C ALA A 54 -10.85 -2.43 -0.14
N GLN A 55 -11.17 -2.37 1.14
CA GLN A 55 -10.58 -1.41 2.07
C GLN A 55 -9.71 -2.15 3.09
N VAL A 56 -8.50 -1.66 3.31
CA VAL A 56 -7.58 -2.20 4.32
C VAL A 56 -7.31 -1.15 5.38
N ARG A 57 -7.46 -1.55 6.64
CA ARG A 57 -7.24 -0.74 7.83
C ARG A 57 -6.09 -1.33 8.63
N LEU A 58 -5.05 -0.56 8.86
CA LEU A 58 -3.92 -0.89 9.71
C LEU A 58 -4.07 -0.15 11.04
N GLN A 59 -4.27 -0.91 12.12
CA GLN A 59 -4.28 -0.34 13.46
C GLN A 59 -2.86 -0.31 14.03
N THR A 60 -2.45 0.88 14.49
CA THR A 60 -1.13 1.12 15.07
C THR A 60 -1.26 1.75 16.45
N SER A 61 -0.13 1.89 17.15
CA SER A 61 -0.03 2.68 18.38
C SER A 61 -0.37 4.18 18.22
N LEU A 62 -0.22 4.75 17.02
CA LEU A 62 -0.51 6.16 16.73
C LEU A 62 -1.92 6.41 16.19
N GLY A 63 -2.65 5.37 15.81
CA GLY A 63 -3.97 5.49 15.20
C GLY A 63 -4.22 4.47 14.10
N THR A 64 -5.29 4.67 13.34
CA THR A 64 -5.67 3.78 12.22
C THR A 64 -5.32 4.43 10.89
N LEU A 65 -4.56 3.72 10.06
CA LEU A 65 -4.32 4.08 8.67
C LEU A 65 -5.28 3.29 7.78
N THR A 66 -5.97 3.95 6.85
CA THR A 66 -6.92 3.32 5.93
C THR A 66 -6.49 3.54 4.48
N ARG A 67 -6.60 2.50 3.67
CA ARG A 67 -6.35 2.54 2.22
C ARG A 67 -7.43 1.76 1.48
N ASP A 68 -7.89 2.30 0.35
CA ASP A 68 -8.76 1.59 -0.58
C ASP A 68 -7.92 1.05 -1.73
N LEU A 69 -8.14 -0.20 -2.11
CA LEU A 69 -7.52 -0.77 -3.30
C LEU A 69 -8.30 -0.34 -4.54
N ARG A 70 -7.67 0.48 -5.39
CA ARG A 70 -8.29 1.03 -6.59
C ARG A 70 -7.59 0.50 -7.84
N ALA A 71 -8.34 0.32 -8.92
CA ALA A 71 -7.79 0.06 -10.26
C ALA A 71 -7.50 1.38 -10.99
N SER A 72 -6.85 2.32 -10.30
CA SER A 72 -6.48 3.63 -10.81
C SER A 72 -5.02 3.87 -10.46
N GLY A 73 -4.21 4.28 -11.43
CA GLY A 73 -2.85 4.77 -11.17
C GLY A 73 -2.74 6.28 -11.27
N GLY A 74 -1.50 6.76 -11.21
CA GLY A 74 -1.17 8.14 -11.59
C GLY A 74 -1.50 8.48 -13.05
N TYR A 75 -1.15 9.71 -13.47
CA TYR A 75 -1.44 10.17 -14.83
C TYR A 75 -0.73 9.31 -15.88
N LEU A 76 -1.51 8.61 -16.72
CA LEU A 76 -1.02 7.68 -17.75
C LEU A 76 -0.09 6.57 -17.19
N SER A 77 -0.37 6.09 -15.98
CA SER A 77 0.31 4.96 -15.35
C SER A 77 -0.71 4.02 -14.68
N GLY A 78 -0.27 2.80 -14.34
CA GLY A 78 -1.04 1.89 -13.51
C GLY A 78 -0.31 1.66 -12.19
N ASP A 79 -1.00 1.83 -11.07
CA ASP A 79 -0.45 1.47 -9.78
C ASP A 79 -0.43 -0.07 -9.64
N PRO A 80 0.59 -0.64 -8.99
CA PRO A 80 0.55 -2.05 -8.62
C PRO A 80 -0.67 -2.31 -7.70
N TYR A 81 -1.24 -3.51 -7.75
CA TYR A 81 -2.31 -3.94 -6.82
C TYR A 81 -1.75 -4.20 -5.41
N ARG A 82 -1.09 -3.19 -4.85
CA ARG A 82 -0.36 -3.24 -3.59
C ARG A 82 -0.62 -1.96 -2.81
N LEU A 83 -0.97 -2.12 -1.54
CA LEU A 83 -1.27 -1.01 -0.66
C LEU A 83 -0.05 -0.68 0.17
N HIS A 84 0.39 0.57 0.11
CA HIS A 84 1.51 1.08 0.89
C HIS A 84 1.04 1.79 2.17
N PHE A 85 1.61 1.38 3.30
CA PHE A 85 1.45 2.01 4.60
C PHE A 85 2.82 2.43 5.15
N GLY A 86 3.18 3.70 4.99
CA GLY A 86 4.33 4.31 5.67
C GLY A 86 3.98 4.72 7.10
N PHE A 87 4.90 4.50 8.04
CA PHE A 87 4.77 4.93 9.43
C PHE A 87 6.13 5.21 10.08
N PRO A 88 6.20 6.13 11.08
CA PRO A 88 7.45 6.44 11.77
C PRO A 88 8.10 5.23 12.46
N ALA A 89 9.42 5.31 12.67
CA ALA A 89 10.13 4.31 13.45
C ALA A 89 9.60 4.21 14.89
N GLY A 90 9.53 2.99 15.44
CA GLY A 90 9.05 2.73 16.80
C GLY A 90 7.52 2.58 16.94
N VAL A 91 6.77 2.75 15.84
CA VAL A 91 5.32 2.49 15.83
C VAL A 91 5.03 1.00 15.92
N GLU A 92 4.27 0.61 16.95
CA GLU A 92 3.73 -0.75 17.08
C GLU A 92 2.56 -0.97 16.10
N LEU A 93 2.62 -2.08 15.35
CA LEU A 93 1.53 -2.56 14.49
C LEU A 93 0.68 -3.58 15.26
N ARG A 94 -0.62 -3.32 15.41
CA ARG A 94 -1.50 -4.13 16.28
C ARG A 94 -2.31 -5.16 15.49
N SER A 95 -2.97 -4.71 14.43
CA SER A 95 -3.79 -5.57 13.59
C SER A 95 -3.98 -4.98 12.19
N LEU A 96 -4.36 -5.83 11.26
CA LEU A 96 -4.81 -5.47 9.93
C LEU A 96 -6.23 -5.99 9.72
N THR A 97 -7.11 -5.14 9.19
CA THR A 97 -8.47 -5.52 8.83
C THR A 97 -8.69 -5.27 7.35
N VAL A 98 -9.09 -6.31 6.62
CA VAL A 98 -9.49 -6.25 5.22
C VAL A 98 -11.00 -6.34 5.14
N ILE A 99 -11.63 -5.32 4.56
CA ILE A 99 -13.04 -5.30 4.19
C ILE A 99 -13.07 -5.59 2.69
N TRP A 100 -13.51 -6.79 2.32
CA TRP A 100 -13.57 -7.24 0.93
C TRP A 100 -14.71 -6.54 0.17
N PRO A 101 -14.69 -6.52 -1.18
CA PRO A 101 -15.73 -5.86 -1.98
C PRO A 101 -17.15 -6.40 -1.77
N ASP A 102 -17.30 -7.64 -1.31
CA ASP A 102 -18.60 -8.23 -0.95
C ASP A 102 -19.02 -7.96 0.52
N GLY A 103 -18.24 -7.14 1.24
CA GLY A 103 -18.49 -6.80 2.64
C GLY A 103 -17.98 -7.81 3.65
N GLN A 104 -17.40 -8.95 3.23
CA GLN A 104 -16.77 -9.86 4.18
C GLN A 104 -15.57 -9.17 4.85
N VAL A 105 -15.26 -9.54 6.09
CA VAL A 105 -14.15 -8.98 6.86
C VAL A 105 -13.14 -10.07 7.23
N SER A 106 -11.87 -9.86 6.90
CA SER A 106 -10.74 -10.66 7.39
C SER A 106 -9.91 -9.81 8.35
N LYS A 107 -9.54 -10.40 9.49
CA LYS A 107 -8.70 -9.74 10.50
C LYS A 107 -7.43 -10.56 10.71
N ILE A 108 -6.29 -9.87 10.71
CA ILE A 108 -4.99 -10.42 11.02
C ILE A 108 -4.55 -9.72 12.31
N ASP A 109 -4.48 -10.50 13.39
CA ASP A 109 -3.95 -10.05 14.67
C ASP A 109 -2.45 -10.38 14.73
N GLN A 110 -1.68 -9.58 15.49
CA GLN A 110 -0.23 -9.79 15.69
C GLN A 110 0.55 -9.82 14.36
N LEU A 111 0.67 -8.66 13.72
CA LEU A 111 1.49 -8.51 12.52
C LEU A 111 2.97 -8.73 12.87
N GLU A 112 3.56 -9.80 12.32
CA GLU A 112 5.01 -10.00 12.35
C GLU A 112 5.72 -8.86 11.60
N PRO A 113 6.95 -8.47 12.00
CA PRO A 113 7.71 -7.46 11.29
C PRO A 113 8.11 -7.97 9.90
N GLN A 114 7.33 -7.63 8.89
CA GLN A 114 7.62 -7.96 7.50
C GLN A 114 7.22 -6.80 6.60
N THR A 115 8.01 -6.56 5.55
CA THR A 115 7.78 -5.47 4.59
C THR A 115 6.55 -5.73 3.71
N LEU A 116 6.17 -7.01 3.49
CA LEU A 116 5.04 -7.38 2.66
C LEU A 116 4.17 -8.45 3.33
N VAL A 117 2.87 -8.16 3.50
CA VAL A 117 1.85 -9.11 3.92
C VAL A 117 1.00 -9.52 2.71
N LYS A 118 0.95 -10.82 2.41
CA LYS A 118 0.05 -11.38 1.39
C LYS A 118 -1.17 -12.00 2.06
N ILE A 119 -2.35 -11.50 1.74
CA ILE A 119 -3.61 -11.96 2.34
C ILE A 119 -4.40 -12.68 1.27
N THR A 120 -4.65 -13.96 1.53
CA THR A 120 -5.45 -14.79 0.65
C THR A 120 -6.79 -15.04 1.32
N ARG A 121 -7.86 -14.84 0.55
CA ARG A 121 -9.18 -15.38 0.82
C ARG A 121 -9.47 -16.51 -0.15
#